data_AF-A0A4S2SVC5-F1
#
_entry.id   AF-A0A4S2SVC5-F1
#
_cell.length_a   1.000
_cell.length_b   1.000
_cell.length_c   1.000
_cell.angle_alpha   90.00
_cell.angle_beta   90.00
_cell.angle_gamma   90.00
#
_symmetry.space_group_name_H-M   'P 1'
#
loop_
_entity.id
_entity.type
_entity.pdbx_description
1 polymer ?
#
loop_
_entity_poly.entity_id
_entity_poly.type
_entity_poly.pdbx_seq_one_letter_code
_entity_poly.pdbx_strand_id
1 'polypeptide(L)'
;MPPPGSGPAADPLIQQALDQASTRDLPADEEQRLLDLGRTAWLGETAGYSQVRIQAATARRDNTPAVDPHAQHPLRAVVRLVWAGADPAGTFLDGRTATVTFAQNGDRSWTRIS
;
A
#
# COMPACT_ATOMS: atom_id res chain seq x y z
N MET A 1 24.64 11.53 1.69
CA MET A 1 23.30 12.13 1.88
C MET A 1 22.55 11.99 0.57
N PRO A 2 21.31 11.49 0.54
CA PRO A 2 20.51 11.58 -0.67
C PRO A 2 20.22 13.06 -0.99
N PRO A 3 20.00 13.44 -2.26
CA PRO A 3 19.88 14.84 -2.64
C PRO A 3 18.59 15.46 -2.06
N PRO A 4 18.62 16.74 -1.67
CA PRO A 4 17.41 17.48 -1.34
C PRO A 4 16.69 17.81 -2.65
N GLY A 5 15.59 17.12 -2.96
CA GLY A 5 14.87 17.39 -4.21
C GLY A 5 13.87 16.34 -4.71
N SER A 6 13.74 15.16 -4.11
CA SER A 6 12.59 14.30 -4.39
C SER A 6 11.40 14.88 -3.66
N GLY A 7 10.54 15.61 -4.37
CA GLY A 7 9.28 16.12 -3.83
C GLY A 7 8.35 15.00 -3.32
N PRO A 8 7.06 15.26 -3.06
CA PRO A 8 6.10 14.27 -2.55
C PRO A 8 5.85 13.04 -3.46
N ALA A 9 6.60 12.89 -4.55
CA ALA A 9 6.49 11.78 -5.49
C ALA A 9 7.24 10.53 -5.01
N ALA A 10 6.68 9.37 -5.32
CA ALA A 10 7.30 8.07 -5.11
C ALA A 10 8.72 8.00 -5.73
N ASP A 11 9.61 7.24 -5.10
CA ASP A 11 10.93 6.88 -5.62
C ASP A 11 10.74 6.01 -6.88
N PRO A 12 11.16 6.48 -8.07
CA PRO A 12 10.91 5.77 -9.32
C PRO A 12 11.56 4.39 -9.39
N LEU A 13 12.73 4.21 -8.76
CA LEU A 13 13.46 2.95 -8.80
C LEU A 13 12.80 1.91 -7.90
N ILE A 14 12.40 2.32 -6.69
CA ILE A 14 11.68 1.45 -5.77
C ILE A 14 10.30 1.10 -6.35
N GLN A 15 9.62 2.08 -6.96
CA GLN A 15 8.34 1.86 -7.63
C GLN A 15 8.46 0.86 -8.78
N GLN A 16 9.48 1.00 -9.64
CA GLN A 16 9.72 0.07 -10.74
C GLN A 16 10.00 -1.34 -10.24
N ALA A 17 10.80 -1.50 -9.18
CA ALA A 17 11.06 -2.80 -8.58
C ALA A 17 9.78 -3.45 -8.02
N LEU A 18 8.92 -2.65 -7.38
CA LEU A 18 7.66 -3.12 -6.82
C LEU A 18 6.65 -3.52 -7.92
N ASP A 19 6.59 -2.75 -9.00
CA ASP A 19 5.78 -3.07 -10.18
C ASP A 19 6.29 -4.32 -10.90
N GLN A 20 7.60 -4.53 -11.01
CA GLN A 20 8.16 -5.75 -11.62
C GLN A 20 7.91 -7.00 -10.77
N ALA A 21 7.80 -6.86 -9.45
CA ALA A 21 7.54 -7.97 -8.54
C ALA A 21 6.08 -8.47 -8.60
N SER A 22 5.17 -7.76 -9.29
CA SER A 22 3.75 -8.13 -9.30
C SER A 22 3.00 -7.70 -10.56
N THR A 23 2.25 -8.63 -11.16
CA THR A 23 1.38 -8.35 -12.31
C THR A 23 0.23 -7.43 -11.91
N ARG A 24 -0.02 -6.36 -12.67
CA ARG A 24 -1.23 -5.53 -12.50
C ARG A 24 -2.47 -6.32 -12.90
N ASP A 25 -3.37 -6.53 -11.94
CA ASP A 25 -4.57 -7.35 -12.05
C ASP A 25 -5.84 -6.62 -11.61
N LEU A 26 -5.74 -5.29 -11.43
CA LEU A 26 -6.85 -4.40 -11.11
C LEU A 26 -7.10 -3.39 -12.25
N PRO A 27 -8.36 -2.94 -12.44
CA PRO A 27 -8.65 -1.74 -13.21
C PRO A 27 -7.88 -0.53 -12.67
N ALA A 28 -7.43 0.36 -13.54
CA ALA A 28 -6.56 1.48 -13.15
C ALA A 28 -7.21 2.45 -12.15
N ASP A 29 -8.54 2.66 -12.26
CA ASP A 29 -9.32 3.49 -11.34
C ASP A 29 -9.46 2.85 -9.96
N GLU A 30 -9.69 1.53 -9.91
CA GLU A 30 -9.72 0.78 -8.64
C GLU A 30 -8.34 0.72 -7.99
N GLU A 31 -7.29 0.48 -8.78
CA GLU A 31 -5.90 0.50 -8.32
C GLU A 31 -5.55 1.85 -7.69
N GLN A 32 -5.84 2.96 -8.39
CA GLN A 32 -5.56 4.30 -7.87
C GLN A 32 -6.34 4.59 -6.58
N ARG A 33 -7.63 4.24 -6.52
CA ARG A 33 -8.44 4.41 -5.32
C ARG A 33 -7.90 3.60 -4.13
N LEU A 34 -7.50 2.34 -4.36
CA LEU A 34 -6.89 1.50 -3.33
C LEU A 34 -5.56 2.06 -2.85
N LEU A 35 -4.74 2.60 -3.76
CA LEU A 35 -3.49 3.27 -3.41
C LEU A 35 -3.76 4.48 -2.50
N ASP A 36 -4.74 5.33 -2.81
CA ASP A 36 -5.06 6.50 -2.00
C ASP A 36 -5.61 6.12 -0.61
N LEU A 37 -6.48 5.11 -0.55
CA LEU A 37 -6.98 4.53 0.71
C LEU A 37 -5.84 3.91 1.53
N GLY A 38 -4.96 3.13 0.89
CA GLY A 38 -3.85 2.46 1.54
C GLY A 38 -2.82 3.45 2.09
N ARG A 39 -2.50 4.51 1.34
CA ARG A 39 -1.64 5.61 1.82
C ARG A 39 -2.25 6.31 3.03
N THR A 40 -3.53 6.66 2.95
CA THR A 40 -4.24 7.33 4.05
C THR A 40 -4.28 6.46 5.31
N ALA A 41 -4.60 5.18 5.16
CA ALA A 41 -4.59 4.21 6.26
C ALA A 41 -3.22 4.09 6.91
N TRP A 42 -2.16 3.98 6.11
CA TRP A 42 -0.79 3.84 6.60
C TRP A 42 -0.29 5.10 7.32
N LEU A 43 -0.60 6.30 6.80
CA LEU A 43 -0.28 7.55 7.47
C LEU A 43 -1.00 7.68 8.83
N GLY A 44 -2.22 7.15 8.95
CA GLY A 44 -2.93 7.05 10.22
C GLY A 44 -2.23 6.14 11.23
N GLU A 45 -1.74 4.97 10.81
CA GLU A 45 -0.99 4.04 11.67
C GLU A 45 0.35 4.59 12.13
N THR A 46 0.96 5.43 11.30
CA THR A 46 2.26 6.04 11.57
C THR A 46 2.16 7.44 12.15
N ALA A 47 1.00 7.82 12.71
CA ALA A 47 0.80 9.14 13.32
C ALA A 47 1.76 9.47 14.47
N GLY A 48 2.32 8.45 15.14
CA GLY A 48 3.37 8.62 16.16
C GLY A 48 4.79 8.76 15.62
N TYR A 49 5.00 8.54 14.31
CA TYR A 49 6.28 8.68 13.64
C TYR A 49 6.40 10.09 13.05
N SER A 50 7.63 10.55 12.88
CA SER A 50 7.93 11.83 12.23
C SER A 50 8.57 11.61 10.86
N GLN A 51 8.49 12.62 9.98
CA GLN A 51 9.09 12.57 8.64
C GLN A 51 8.62 11.35 7.80
N VAL A 52 7.40 10.87 8.06
CA VAL A 52 6.85 9.73 7.34
C VAL A 52 6.65 10.10 5.88
N ARG A 53 7.24 9.31 4.99
CA ARG A 53 7.06 9.40 3.54
C ARG A 53 6.80 8.02 2.97
N ILE A 54 5.91 7.95 2.00
CA ILE A 54 5.66 6.73 1.22
C ILE A 54 6.54 6.81 -0.02
N GLN A 55 7.50 5.90 -0.12
CA GLN A 55 8.48 5.83 -1.19
C GLN A 55 7.94 5.09 -2.41
N ALA A 56 7.14 4.05 -2.22
CA ALA A 56 6.50 3.33 -3.31
C ALA A 56 5.22 2.68 -2.82
N ALA A 57 4.28 2.42 -3.74
CA ALA A 57 3.10 1.64 -3.41
C ALA A 57 2.54 0.91 -4.64
N THR A 58 1.95 -0.26 -4.43
CA THR A 58 1.22 -1.03 -5.44
C THR A 58 -0.04 -1.61 -4.83
N ALA A 59 -1.14 -1.60 -5.57
CA ALA A 59 -2.37 -2.30 -5.21
C ALA A 59 -2.59 -3.48 -6.17
N ARG A 60 -2.87 -4.67 -5.65
CA ARG A 60 -3.06 -5.91 -6.43
C ARG A 60 -4.24 -6.70 -5.87
N ARG A 61 -4.88 -7.55 -6.67
CA ARG A 61 -5.87 -8.48 -6.13
C ARG A 61 -5.21 -9.47 -5.19
N ASP A 62 -5.94 -9.81 -4.14
CA ASP A 62 -5.58 -10.92 -3.28
C ASP A 62 -6.23 -12.19 -3.84
N ASN A 63 -5.42 -12.99 -4.51
CA ASN A 63 -5.84 -14.27 -5.10
C ASN A 63 -5.60 -15.44 -4.15
N THR A 64 -5.43 -15.20 -2.84
CA THR A 64 -5.36 -16.31 -1.88
C THR A 64 -6.63 -17.14 -1.96
N PRO A 65 -6.51 -18.45 -2.20
CA PRO A 65 -7.67 -19.31 -2.33
C PRO A 65 -8.43 -19.34 -1.00
N ALA A 66 -9.74 -19.23 -1.09
CA ALA A 66 -10.59 -19.40 0.07
C ALA A 66 -10.45 -20.79 0.67
N VAL A 67 -10.52 -20.86 2.00
CA VAL A 67 -10.56 -22.13 2.75
C VAL A 67 -11.77 -22.97 2.32
N ASP A 68 -12.89 -22.29 2.01
CA ASP A 68 -14.06 -22.91 1.37
C ASP A 68 -14.25 -22.34 -0.06
N PRO A 69 -14.03 -23.15 -1.11
CA PRO A 69 -14.18 -22.74 -2.51
C PRO A 69 -15.64 -22.54 -2.95
N HIS A 70 -16.64 -22.95 -2.15
CA HIS A 70 -18.06 -22.76 -2.46
C HIS A 70 -18.64 -21.50 -1.82
N ALA A 71 -17.95 -20.92 -0.84
CA ALA A 71 -18.38 -19.67 -0.23
C ALA A 71 -18.14 -18.50 -1.20
N GLN A 72 -19.15 -17.63 -1.34
CA GLN A 72 -19.00 -16.38 -2.07
C GLN A 72 -18.13 -15.44 -1.25
N HIS A 73 -16.89 -15.21 -1.68
CA HIS A 73 -16.01 -14.25 -1.04
C HIS A 73 -16.03 -12.93 -1.80
N PRO A 74 -16.10 -11.79 -1.10
CA PRO A 74 -15.90 -10.50 -1.73
C PRO A 74 -14.51 -10.47 -2.36
N LEU A 75 -14.39 -9.76 -3.47
CA LEU A 75 -13.10 -9.54 -4.11
C LEU A 75 -12.18 -8.81 -3.14
N ARG A 76 -10.94 -9.28 -2.98
CA ARG A 76 -9.97 -8.71 -2.05
C ARG A 76 -8.82 -8.07 -2.81
N ALA A 77 -8.22 -7.06 -2.20
CA ALA A 77 -7.02 -6.41 -2.71
C ALA A 77 -6.03 -6.13 -1.59
N VAL A 78 -4.75 -6.21 -1.93
CA VAL A 78 -3.64 -5.94 -1.03
C VAL A 78 -2.87 -4.75 -1.57
N VAL A 79 -2.73 -3.72 -0.73
CA VAL A 79 -1.87 -2.56 -0.99
C VAL A 79 -0.56 -2.79 -0.25
N ARG A 80 0.53 -2.85 -1.01
CA ARG A 80 1.89 -2.96 -0.51
C ARG A 80 2.54 -1.58 -0.59
N LEU A 81 3.14 -1.14 0.50
CA LEU A 81 3.81 0.15 0.58
C LEU A 81 5.25 -0.03 1.02
N VAL A 82 6.14 0.80 0.47
CA VAL A 82 7.49 1.03 1.00
C VAL A 82 7.49 2.45 1.56
N TRP A 83 7.96 2.61 2.80
CA TRP A 83 7.95 3.89 3.50
C TRP A 83 9.23 4.11 4.29
N ALA A 84 9.46 5.37 4.62
CA ALA A 84 10.52 5.80 5.52
C ALA A 84 9.94 6.79 6.54
N GLY A 85 10.55 6.87 7.72
CA GLY A 85 10.15 7.78 8.78
C GLY A 85 11.01 7.58 10.02
N ALA A 86 10.96 8.51 10.97
CA ALA A 86 11.64 8.40 12.24
C ALA A 86 10.67 7.98 13.34
N ASP A 87 11.09 6.98 14.13
CA ASP A 87 10.32 6.54 15.30
C ASP A 87 10.28 7.63 16.39
N PRO A 88 9.46 7.47 17.46
CA PRO A 88 9.39 8.45 18.55
C PRO A 88 10.73 8.71 19.28
N ALA A 89 11.69 7.79 19.19
CA ALA A 89 13.03 7.96 19.75
C ALA A 89 13.98 8.72 18.81
N GLY A 90 13.53 9.05 17.59
CA GLY A 90 14.32 9.73 16.56
C GLY A 90 15.12 8.79 15.67
N THR A 91 14.94 7.47 15.78
CA THR A 91 15.62 6.50 14.92
C THR A 91 15.01 6.55 13.53
N PHE A 92 15.80 6.90 12.54
CA PHE A 92 15.35 6.91 11.15
C PHE A 92 15.25 5.48 10.60
N LEU A 93 14.06 5.12 10.14
CA LEU A 93 13.75 3.87 9.46
C LEU A 93 13.55 4.17 7.97
N ASP A 94 14.27 3.49 7.10
CA ASP A 94 14.16 3.64 5.63
C ASP A 94 13.84 2.30 4.99
N GLY A 95 13.12 2.33 3.86
CA GLY A 95 12.79 1.13 3.08
C GLY A 95 11.92 0.11 3.83
N ARG A 96 11.12 0.55 4.81
CA ARG A 96 10.22 -0.33 5.56
C ARG A 96 9.03 -0.71 4.70
N THR A 97 8.63 -1.98 4.76
CA THR A 97 7.44 -2.47 4.06
C THR A 97 6.22 -2.44 4.94
N ALA A 98 5.07 -2.10 4.39
CA ALA A 98 3.77 -2.20 5.02
C ALA A 98 2.74 -2.81 4.06
N THR A 99 1.71 -3.44 4.62
CA THR A 99 0.64 -4.08 3.85
C THR A 99 -0.70 -3.67 4.43
N VAL A 100 -1.62 -3.23 3.57
CA VAL A 100 -3.00 -2.89 3.94
C VAL A 100 -3.94 -3.70 3.05
N THR A 101 -4.82 -4.50 3.65
CA THR A 101 -5.75 -5.37 2.92
C THR A 101 -7.14 -4.72 2.87
N PHE A 102 -7.83 -4.89 1.75
CA PHE A 102 -9.18 -4.40 1.53
C PHE A 102 -10.09 -5.51 0.97
N ALA A 103 -11.37 -5.49 1.36
CA ALA A 103 -12.44 -6.25 0.73
C ALA A 103 -13.36 -5.29 -0.03
N GLN A 104 -13.75 -5.68 -1.24
CA GLN A 104 -14.70 -4.95 -2.06
C GLN A 104 -16.13 -5.27 -1.59
N ASN A 105 -16.89 -4.22 -1.31
CA ASN A 105 -18.31 -4.31 -1.00
C ASN A 105 -19.13 -4.43 -2.30
N GLY A 106 -20.39 -4.86 -2.20
CA GLY A 106 -21.26 -5.05 -3.38
C GLY A 106 -21.55 -3.79 -4.20
N ASP A 107 -21.24 -2.59 -3.67
CA ASP A 107 -21.37 -1.29 -4.33
C ASP A 107 -20.05 -0.78 -4.94
N ARG A 108 -19.03 -1.64 -5.05
CA ARG A 108 -17.65 -1.31 -5.47
C ARG A 108 -16.90 -0.36 -4.52
N SER A 109 -17.42 -0.08 -3.34
CA SER A 109 -16.62 0.54 -2.28
C SER A 109 -15.67 -0.50 -1.66
N TRP A 110 -14.64 -0.02 -0.98
CA TRP A 110 -13.61 -0.87 -0.38
C TRP A 110 -13.56 -0.64 1.12
N THR A 111 -13.62 -1.72 1.88
CA THR A 111 -13.46 -1.70 3.34
C THR A 111 -12.11 -2.28 3.69
N ARG A 112 -11.34 -1.59 4.54
CA ARG A 112 -10.11 -2.15 5.08
C ARG A 112 -10.43 -3.36 5.94
N ILE A 113 -9.69 -4.45 5.73
CA ILE A 113 -9.75 -5.67 6.54
C ILE A 113 -8.38 -5.92 7.15
N SER A 114 -8.35 -6.47 8.36
CA SER A 114 -7.12 -6.80 9.09
C SER A 114 -6.68 -8.24 8.87
#